data_AF-A0A7S1QCN7-F1
#
_entry.id   AF-A0A7S1QCN7-F1
#
_cell.length_a   1.000
_cell.length_b   1.000
_cell.length_c   1.000
_cell.angle_alpha   90.00
_cell.angle_beta   90.00
_cell.angle_gamma   90.00
#
_symmetry.space_group_name_H-M   'P 1'
#
loop_
_entity.id
_entity.type
_entity.pdbx_description
1 polymer ?
#
loop_
_entity_poly.entity_id
_entity_poly.type
_entity_poly.pdbx_seq_one_letter_code
_entity_poly.pdbx_strand_id
1 'polypeptide(L)'
;IQGTKGEIVLDGFDGGGRLYQTSAAGLEVLDINRDHQGPVGWDTGYAGELRDFASAVLDGTQPVASAQEAVEDLRLMLAIMKAAKTQAWQVVEEVEADLEMATLGLEL
;
A
#
# COMPACT_ATOMS: atom_id res chain seq x y z
N ILE A 1 -10.51 4.08 -4.51
CA ILE A 1 -11.06 3.34 -3.35
C ILE A 1 -12.49 3.79 -3.14
N GLN A 2 -13.45 2.87 -3.28
CA GLN A 2 -14.88 3.16 -3.13
C GLN A 2 -15.40 2.65 -1.79
N GLY A 3 -16.27 3.43 -1.15
CA GLY A 3 -16.92 3.09 0.11
C GLY A 3 -18.37 3.55 0.14
N THR A 4 -19.06 3.28 1.25
CA THR A 4 -20.50 3.57 1.39
C THR A 4 -20.85 5.06 1.35
N LYS A 5 -19.86 5.93 1.50
CA LYS A 5 -20.02 7.39 1.56
C LYS A 5 -19.47 8.12 0.34
N GLY A 6 -18.88 7.40 -0.61
CA GLY A 6 -18.23 8.01 -1.77
C GLY A 6 -16.98 7.27 -2.21
N GLU A 7 -16.12 7.98 -2.94
CA GLU A 7 -14.92 7.43 -3.55
C GLU A 7 -13.74 8.38 -3.35
N ILE A 8 -12.58 7.84 -3.00
CA ILE A 8 -11.32 8.55 -3.13
C ILE A 8 -10.53 7.98 -4.30
N VAL A 9 -10.10 8.85 -5.20
CA VAL A 9 -9.19 8.54 -6.31
C VAL A 9 -7.82 9.14 -5.97
N LEU A 10 -6.76 8.35 -6.11
CA LEU A 10 -5.38 8.82 -5.96
C LEU A 10 -4.80 9.00 -7.37
N ASP A 11 -4.41 10.22 -7.72
CA ASP A 11 -4.07 10.61 -9.10
C ASP A 11 -2.61 10.29 -9.42
N GLY A 12 -2.29 8.99 -9.50
CA GLY A 12 -1.11 8.43 -10.16
C GLY A 12 0.22 9.20 -10.02
N PHE A 13 0.98 9.28 -11.11
CA PHE A 13 2.34 9.84 -11.14
C PHE A 13 2.41 11.37 -11.04
N ASP A 14 1.38 12.08 -11.50
CA ASP A 14 1.29 13.54 -11.39
C ASP A 14 0.95 13.99 -9.95
N GLY A 15 0.67 13.03 -9.07
CA GLY A 15 0.28 13.28 -7.71
C GLY A 15 -1.14 13.85 -7.63
N GLY A 16 -1.74 13.78 -6.45
CA GLY A 16 -3.13 14.20 -6.31
C GLY A 16 -3.99 13.20 -5.56
N GLY A 17 -5.17 13.69 -5.22
CA GLY A 17 -6.30 12.82 -5.07
C GLY A 17 -7.59 13.62 -5.02
N ARG A 18 -8.66 12.94 -5.39
CA ARG A 18 -10.00 13.52 -5.45
C ARG A 18 -10.92 12.70 -4.59
N LEU A 19 -11.59 13.37 -3.67
CA LEU A 19 -12.66 12.79 -2.87
C LEU A 19 -14.00 13.18 -3.48
N TYR A 20 -14.73 12.18 -3.94
CA TYR A 20 -16.09 12.27 -4.43
C TYR A 20 -17.03 11.85 -3.31
N GLN A 21 -17.89 12.75 -2.85
CA GLN A 21 -18.85 12.47 -1.80
C GLN A 21 -20.24 12.99 -2.16
N THR A 22 -21.28 12.33 -1.68
CA THR A 22 -22.65 12.79 -1.87
C THR A 22 -23.08 13.58 -0.64
N SER A 23 -23.59 14.79 -0.84
CA SER A 23 -24.22 15.62 0.19
C SER A 23 -25.67 15.93 -0.15
N ALA A 24 -26.41 16.58 0.75
CA ALA A 24 -27.77 17.05 0.48
C ALA A 24 -27.85 18.04 -0.69
N ALA A 25 -26.72 18.67 -1.05
CA ALA A 25 -26.62 19.62 -2.16
C ALA A 25 -26.25 18.95 -3.50
N GLY A 26 -25.89 17.66 -3.50
CA GLY A 26 -25.49 16.91 -4.69
C GLY A 26 -24.12 16.25 -4.55
N LEU A 27 -23.49 15.95 -5.69
CA LEU A 27 -22.12 15.41 -5.73
C LEU A 27 -21.13 16.54 -5.43
N GLU A 28 -20.31 16.35 -4.41
CA GLU A 28 -19.17 17.21 -4.08
C GLU A 28 -17.88 16.52 -4.48
N VAL A 29 -16.97 17.28 -5.10
CA VAL A 29 -15.62 16.84 -5.44
C VAL A 29 -14.63 17.73 -4.72
N LEU A 30 -13.81 17.12 -3.88
CA LEU A 30 -12.76 17.80 -3.13
C LEU A 30 -11.40 17.36 -3.68
N ASP A 31 -10.60 18.34 -4.12
CA ASP A 31 -9.19 18.13 -4.43
C ASP A 31 -8.40 18.13 -3.12
N ILE A 32 -7.83 16.99 -2.76
CA ILE A 32 -7.11 16.82 -1.49
C ILE A 32 -5.79 17.60 -1.47
N ASN A 33 -5.30 18.02 -2.64
CA ASN A 33 -4.04 18.74 -2.78
C ASN A 33 -4.22 20.21 -3.18
N ARG A 34 -5.45 20.73 -3.19
CA ARG A 34 -5.78 22.11 -3.60
C ARG A 34 -4.86 23.16 -2.97
N ASP A 35 -4.51 22.96 -1.70
CA ASP A 35 -3.76 23.90 -0.88
C ASP A 35 -2.32 23.40 -0.55
N HIS A 36 -1.88 22.29 -1.17
CA HIS A 36 -0.55 21.74 -0.94
C HIS A 36 0.55 22.59 -1.59
N GLN A 37 1.69 22.72 -0.91
CA GLN A 37 2.86 23.45 -1.39
C GLN A 37 4.07 22.51 -1.41
N GLY A 38 4.79 22.47 -2.54
CA GLY A 38 5.95 21.60 -2.74
C GLY A 38 5.65 20.35 -3.57
N PRO A 39 6.63 19.43 -3.73
CA PRO A 39 6.47 18.24 -4.54
C PRO A 39 5.33 17.35 -4.00
N VAL A 40 4.53 16.83 -4.93
CA VAL A 40 3.47 15.86 -4.68
C VAL A 40 3.89 14.56 -5.35
N GLY A 41 3.64 13.43 -4.69
CA GLY A 41 3.91 12.11 -5.25
C GLY A 41 5.09 11.41 -4.59
N TRP A 42 5.79 10.60 -5.38
CA TRP A 42 6.75 9.60 -4.89
C TRP A 42 7.92 10.19 -4.09
N ASP A 43 8.39 11.40 -4.43
CA ASP A 43 9.48 12.06 -3.71
C ASP A 43 9.17 12.23 -2.21
N THR A 44 7.92 12.58 -1.90
CA THR A 44 7.45 12.71 -0.51
C THR A 44 7.35 11.35 0.18
N GLY A 45 6.97 10.30 -0.58
CA GLY A 45 6.98 8.92 -0.10
C GLY A 45 8.38 8.44 0.28
N TYR A 46 9.34 8.56 -0.64
CA TYR A 46 10.73 8.15 -0.41
C TYR A 46 11.41 8.90 0.73
N ALA A 47 11.11 10.20 0.89
CA ALA A 47 11.60 10.97 2.03
C ALA A 47 11.08 10.42 3.37
N GLY A 48 9.85 9.90 3.39
CA GLY A 48 9.27 9.21 4.54
C GLY A 48 9.98 7.88 4.81
N GLU A 49 10.10 7.03 3.81
CA GLU A 49 10.77 5.71 3.91
C GLU A 49 12.22 5.83 4.42
N LEU A 50 12.98 6.79 3.89
CA LEU A 50 14.35 7.02 4.32
C LEU A 50 14.42 7.51 5.78
N ARG A 51 13.46 8.32 6.22
CA ARG A 51 13.38 8.76 7.62
C ARG A 51 13.09 7.59 8.55
N ASP A 52 12.15 6.72 8.19
CA ASP A 52 11.80 5.54 8.99
C ASP A 52 13.00 4.60 9.11
N PHE A 53 13.72 4.37 8.00
CA PHE A 53 14.97 3.62 8.00
C PHE A 53 16.03 4.25 8.92
N ALA A 54 16.28 5.56 8.80
CA ALA A 54 17.26 6.26 9.61
C ALA A 54 16.93 6.17 11.11
N SER A 55 15.66 6.34 11.48
CA SER A 55 15.17 6.18 12.86
C SER A 55 15.42 4.77 13.39
N ALA A 56 15.16 3.74 12.58
CA ALA A 56 15.41 2.36 12.99
C ALA A 56 16.90 2.07 13.21
N VAL A 57 17.77 2.59 12.33
CA VAL A 57 19.22 2.36 12.40
C VAL A 57 19.90 3.16 13.51
N LEU A 58 19.54 4.44 13.64
CA LEU A 58 20.23 5.37 14.54
C LEU A 58 19.64 5.35 15.96
N ASP A 59 18.31 5.24 16.05
CA ASP A 59 17.58 5.39 17.31
C ASP A 59 17.01 4.06 17.82
N GLY A 60 17.15 2.97 17.06
CA GLY A 60 16.66 1.64 17.44
C GLY A 60 15.14 1.52 17.44
N THR A 61 14.43 2.43 16.77
CA THR A 61 12.97 2.34 16.65
C THR A 61 12.58 1.14 15.80
N GLN A 62 11.41 0.57 16.07
CA GLN A 62 10.88 -0.48 15.19
C GLN A 62 10.55 0.11 13.82
N PRO A 63 10.92 -0.58 12.71
CA PRO A 63 10.47 -0.20 11.39
C PRO A 63 8.94 -0.14 11.31
N VAL A 64 8.43 0.87 10.63
CA VAL A 64 6.97 1.03 10.43
C VAL A 64 6.41 -0.11 9.60
N ALA A 65 7.14 -0.52 8.55
CA ALA A 65 6.84 -1.71 7.77
C ALA A 65 7.60 -2.92 8.32
N SER A 66 6.86 -3.96 8.70
CA SER A 66 7.38 -5.20 9.25
C SER A 66 7.78 -6.19 8.16
N ALA A 67 8.68 -7.13 8.50
CA ALA A 67 9.03 -8.23 7.60
C ALA A 67 7.82 -9.13 7.30
N GLN A 68 6.87 -9.26 8.23
CA GLN A 68 5.65 -10.04 8.02
C GLN A 68 4.78 -9.45 6.90
N GLU A 69 4.63 -8.13 6.84
CA GLU A 69 3.88 -7.48 5.75
C GLU A 69 4.49 -7.81 4.38
N ALA A 70 5.83 -7.83 4.26
CA ALA A 70 6.50 -8.22 3.03
C ALA A 70 6.26 -9.70 2.65
N VAL A 71 6.14 -10.59 3.63
CA VAL A 71 5.78 -12.00 3.40
C VAL A 71 4.35 -12.14 2.91
N GLU A 72 3.40 -11.37 3.49
CA GLU A 72 2.01 -11.35 3.03
C GLU A 72 1.88 -10.84 1.59
N ASP A 73 2.62 -9.79 1.24
CA ASP A 73 2.66 -9.25 -0.13
C ASP A 73 3.18 -10.30 -1.12
N LEU A 74 4.23 -11.05 -0.76
CA LEU A 74 4.76 -12.12 -1.59
C LEU A 74 3.74 -13.26 -1.78
N ARG A 75 3.02 -13.64 -0.72
CA ARG A 75 1.96 -14.65 -0.79
C ARG A 75 0.83 -14.22 -1.74
N LEU A 76 0.39 -12.98 -1.64
CA LEU A 76 -0.59 -12.40 -2.56
C LEU A 76 -0.10 -12.45 -4.01
N MET A 77 1.16 -12.06 -4.26
CA MET A 77 1.74 -12.08 -5.60
C MET A 77 1.76 -13.49 -6.20
N LEU A 78 2.10 -14.51 -5.41
CA LEU A 78 2.07 -15.90 -5.87
C LEU A 78 0.65 -16.38 -6.17
N ALA A 79 -0.34 -15.98 -5.37
CA ALA A 79 -1.74 -16.26 -5.65
C ALA A 79 -2.17 -15.70 -7.00
N ILE A 80 -1.78 -14.45 -7.33
CA ILE A 80 -2.04 -13.81 -8.62
C ILE A 80 -1.39 -14.61 -9.76
N MET A 81 -0.11 -14.98 -9.61
CA MET A 81 0.62 -15.73 -10.63
C MET A 81 0.02 -17.13 -10.86
N LYS A 82 -0.39 -17.81 -9.79
CA LYS A 82 -1.05 -19.11 -9.85
C LYS A 82 -2.42 -18.99 -10.51
N ALA A 83 -3.21 -17.97 -10.16
CA ALA A 83 -4.51 -17.69 -10.79
C ALA A 83 -4.38 -17.46 -12.30
N ALA A 84 -3.37 -16.70 -12.72
CA ALA A 84 -3.09 -16.47 -14.13
C ALA A 84 -2.74 -17.76 -14.88
N LYS A 85 -1.93 -18.63 -14.27
CA LYS A 85 -1.53 -19.93 -14.85
C LYS A 85 -2.68 -20.92 -14.94
N THR A 86 -3.51 -21.01 -13.90
CA THR A 86 -4.60 -22.01 -13.81
C THR A 86 -5.90 -21.51 -14.39
N GLN A 87 -6.01 -20.20 -14.66
CA GLN A 87 -7.25 -19.52 -15.04
C GLN A 87 -8.39 -19.75 -14.03
N ALA A 88 -8.03 -19.93 -12.75
CA ALA A 88 -8.97 -20.20 -11.67
C ALA A 88 -8.65 -19.34 -10.45
N TRP A 89 -9.68 -18.97 -9.70
CA TRP A 89 -9.55 -18.26 -8.42
C TRP A 89 -8.62 -19.02 -7.47
N GLN A 90 -7.75 -18.29 -6.78
CA GLN A 90 -6.86 -18.82 -5.76
C GLN A 90 -7.22 -18.18 -4.42
N VAL A 91 -7.27 -18.98 -3.36
CA VAL A 91 -7.34 -18.49 -1.99
C VAL A 91 -5.91 -18.17 -1.55
N VAL A 92 -5.65 -16.93 -1.15
CA VAL A 92 -4.29 -16.47 -0.81
C VAL A 92 -3.67 -17.30 0.31
N GLU A 93 -4.46 -17.64 1.34
CA GLU A 93 -4.06 -18.47 2.48
C GLU A 93 -3.67 -19.91 2.10
N GLU A 94 -4.09 -20.40 0.93
CA GLU A 94 -3.86 -21.77 0.45
C GLU A 94 -2.73 -21.87 -0.60
N VAL A 95 -2.07 -20.74 -0.92
CA VAL A 95 -0.88 -20.74 -1.76
C VAL A 95 0.30 -21.19 -0.91
N GLU A 96 0.91 -22.31 -1.31
CA GLU A 96 1.80 -23.17 -0.50
C GLU A 96 2.56 -22.44 0.61
N ALA A 97 2.36 -22.95 1.82
CA ALA A 97 2.80 -22.45 3.12
C ALA A 97 4.33 -22.42 3.32
N ASP A 98 5.13 -22.73 2.32
CA ASP A 98 6.60 -22.76 2.44
C ASP A 98 7.25 -21.36 2.37
N LEU A 99 6.47 -20.31 2.63
CA LEU A 99 6.91 -18.93 2.78
C LEU A 99 6.68 -18.48 4.22
N GLU A 100 7.33 -19.16 5.14
CA GLU A 100 7.53 -18.66 6.49
C GLU A 100 8.87 -17.90 6.54
N MET A 101 9.02 -16.96 7.48
CA MET A 101 10.29 -16.26 7.72
C MET A 101 11.47 -17.23 7.89
N ALA A 102 11.21 -18.39 8.50
CA ALA A 102 12.15 -19.50 8.65
C ALA A 102 12.58 -20.11 7.30
N THR A 103 11.65 -20.28 6.35
CA THR A 103 11.94 -20.85 5.02
C THR A 103 12.67 -19.85 4.11
N LEU A 104 12.51 -18.55 4.36
CA LEU A 104 13.22 -17.47 3.68
C LEU A 104 14.58 -17.13 4.31
N GLY A 105 14.93 -17.72 5.47
CA GLY A 105 16.18 -17.46 6.16
C GLY A 105 16.31 -16.04 6.73
N LEU A 106 15.19 -15.43 7.11
CA LEU A 106 15.10 -14.03 7.55
C LEU A 106 14.87 -13.88 9.07
N GLU A 107 15.21 -14.88 9.88
CA GLU A 107 15.14 -14.74 11.35
C GLU A 107 16.07 -13.61 11.82
N LEU A 108 15.51 -12.65 12.58
CA LEU A 108 16.21 -11.51 13.19
C LEU A 108 16.88 -11.90 14.51
#